data_AF-A0AAX4AHU3-F1
#
_entry.id   AF-A0AAX4AHU3-F1
#
_cell.length_a   1.000
_cell.length_b   1.000
_cell.length_c   1.000
_cell.angle_alpha   90.00
_cell.angle_beta   90.00
_cell.angle_gamma   90.00
#
_symmetry.space_group_name_H-M   'P 1'
#
loop_
_entity.id
_entity.type
_entity.pdbx_description
1 polymer ?
#
loop_
_entity_poly.entity_id
_entity_poly.type
_entity_poly.pdbx_seq_one_letter_code
_entity_poly.pdbx_strand_id
1 'polypeptide(L)' 'MQKIRGIESFHIFEYQDVSFTKDGKEKNIEFTSKKILCHGAYIKLIYNYRKGVTSWEAINKSGMQPKALYNLKMEESENN' A
#
# COMPACT_ATOMS: atom_id res chain seq x y z
N MET A 1 -16.16 -26.13 -35.93
CA MET A 1 -16.11 -26.15 -34.45
C MET A 1 -15.24 -25.00 -33.99
N GLN A 2 -15.79 -24.04 -33.24
CA GLN A 2 -15.02 -22.87 -32.78
C GLN A 2 -14.88 -22.93 -31.27
N LYS A 3 -13.64 -22.98 -30.77
CA LYS A 3 -13.34 -22.94 -29.35
C LYS A 3 -13.13 -21.48 -28.95
N ILE A 4 -14.15 -20.85 -28.37
CA ILE A 4 -14.00 -19.51 -27.81
C ILE A 4 -13.19 -19.64 -26.51
N ARG A 5 -12.00 -19.04 -26.48
CA ARG A 5 -11.25 -18.86 -25.23
C ARG A 5 -11.88 -17.66 -24.53
N GLY A 6 -12.35 -17.85 -23.30
CA GLY A 6 -12.98 -16.79 -22.51
C GLY A 6 -12.09 -15.54 -22.41
N ILE A 7 -12.72 -14.37 -22.37
CA ILE A 7 -12.03 -13.10 -22.20
C ILE A 7 -11.56 -13.04 -20.73
N GLU A 8 -10.27 -13.24 -20.50
CA GLU A 8 -9.66 -13.06 -19.18
C GLU A 8 -9.39 -11.57 -18.98
N SER A 9 -10.26 -10.89 -18.24
CA SER A 9 -10.09 -9.47 -17.91
C SER A 9 -9.08 -9.33 -16.76
N PHE A 10 -7.87 -8.88 -17.07
CA PHE A 10 -6.87 -8.55 -16.05
C PHE A 10 -7.24 -7.22 -15.38
N HIS A 11 -7.62 -7.26 -14.11
CA HIS A 11 -7.82 -6.06 -13.28
C HIS A 11 -6.58 -5.81 -12.41
N ILE A 12 -6.04 -4.61 -12.51
CA ILE A 12 -4.91 -4.11 -11.72
C ILE A 12 -5.34 -2.80 -11.08
N PHE A 13 -5.07 -2.66 -9.79
CA PHE A 13 -5.28 -1.43 -9.02
C PHE A 13 -3.94 -0.76 -8.83
N GLU A 14 -3.88 0.52 -9.13
CA GLU A 14 -2.70 1.36 -8.95
C GLU A 14 -2.85 2.20 -7.69
N TYR A 15 -1.78 2.29 -6.91
CA TYR A 15 -1.72 3.04 -5.66
C TYR A 15 -0.50 3.94 -5.68
N GLN A 16 -0.73 5.22 -5.44
CA GLN A 16 0.30 6.22 -5.22
C GLN A 16 -0.01 6.92 -3.90
N ASP A 17 0.88 6.79 -2.93
CA ASP A 17 0.64 7.29 -1.58
C ASP A 17 1.96 7.68 -0.89
N VAL A 18 1.85 8.46 0.18
CA VAL A 18 2.96 8.77 1.07
C VAL A 18 3.05 7.67 2.13
N SER A 19 4.23 7.09 2.30
CA SER A 19 4.47 6.04 3.29
C SER A 19 5.57 6.41 4.25
N PHE A 20 5.49 5.90 5.47
CA PHE A 20 6.52 6.12 6.49
C PHE A 20 7.34 4.85 6.69
N THR A 21 8.64 5.00 6.55
CA THR A 21 9.60 3.95 6.93
C THR A 21 9.57 3.71 8.43
N LYS A 22 10.20 2.61 8.86
CA LYS A 22 10.36 2.26 10.28
C LYS A 22 10.95 3.39 11.12
N ASP A 23 11.87 4.16 10.53
CA ASP A 23 12.53 5.29 11.17
C ASP A 23 11.70 6.58 11.15
N GLY A 24 10.46 6.53 10.64
CA GLY A 24 9.59 7.69 10.46
C GLY A 24 10.06 8.64 9.35
N LYS A 25 10.81 8.15 8.37
CA LYS A 25 11.10 8.95 7.17
C LYS A 25 10.00 8.75 6.16
N GLU A 26 9.51 9.86 5.62
CA GLU A 26 8.57 9.91 4.52
C GLU A 26 9.16 9.32 3.24
N LYS A 27 8.31 8.63 2.47
CA LYS A 27 8.67 8.05 1.20
C LYS A 27 7.42 7.92 0.32
N ASN A 28 7.45 8.59 -0.83
CA ASN A 28 6.50 8.34 -1.90
C ASN A 28 6.64 6.92 -2.42
N ILE A 29 5.52 6.20 -2.45
CA ILE A 29 5.42 4.86 -2.99
C ILE A 29 4.45 4.84 -4.16
N GLU A 30 4.78 3.99 -5.11
CA GLU A 30 3.90 3.65 -6.20
C GLU A 30 3.94 2.14 -6.37
N PHE A 31 2.78 1.49 -6.37
CA PHE A 31 2.70 0.05 -6.59
C PHE A 31 1.35 -0.37 -7.12
N THR A 32 1.33 -1.56 -7.72
CA THR A 32 0.11 -2.17 -8.25
C THR A 32 -0.28 -3.43 -7.50
N SER A 33 -1.58 -3.72 -7.47
CA SER A 33 -2.13 -4.91 -6.82
C SER A 33 -3.26 -5.52 -7.65
N LYS A 34 -3.36 -6.85 -7.63
CA LYS A 34 -4.50 -7.57 -8.22
C LYS A 34 -5.74 -7.59 -7.33
N LYS A 35 -5.61 -7.15 -6.07
CA LYS A 35 -6.69 -7.08 -5.08
C LYS A 35 -6.81 -5.65 -4.58
N ILE A 36 -8.05 -5.22 -4.34
CA ILE A 36 -8.36 -3.94 -3.73
C ILE A 36 -7.84 -3.93 -2.30
N LEU A 37 -7.10 -2.89 -1.93
CA LEU A 37 -6.73 -2.60 -0.55
C LEU A 37 -7.93 -1.96 0.17
N CYS A 38 -8.24 -2.42 1.39
CA CYS A 38 -9.32 -1.84 2.17
C CYS A 38 -9.03 -0.37 2.46
N HIS A 39 -9.95 0.52 2.05
CA HIS A 39 -9.87 1.94 2.37
C HIS A 39 -9.82 2.15 3.89
N GLY A 40 -8.89 2.99 4.36
CA GLY A 40 -8.68 3.27 5.78
C GLY A 40 -7.96 2.18 6.57
N ALA A 41 -7.51 1.10 5.93
CA ALA A 41 -6.65 0.12 6.59
C ALA A 41 -5.19 0.58 6.59
N TYR A 42 -4.48 0.31 7.69
CA TYR A 42 -3.03 0.45 7.72
C TYR A 42 -2.42 -0.74 6.98
N ILE A 43 -1.49 -0.47 6.08
CA ILE A 43 -0.82 -1.49 5.27
C ILE A 43 0.69 -1.44 5.52
N LYS A 44 1.26 -2.59 5.82
CA LYS A 44 2.71 -2.76 5.91
C LYS A 44 3.23 -3.21 4.56
N LEU A 45 4.14 -2.42 4.00
CA LEU A 45 4.75 -2.70 2.71
C LEU A 45 6.12 -3.34 2.87
N ILE A 46 6.36 -4.39 2.07
CA ILE A 46 7.67 -5.01 1.94
C ILE A 46 8.35 -4.42 0.71
N TYR A 47 9.27 -3.49 0.98
CA TYR A 47 9.99 -2.73 -0.05
C TYR A 47 11.38 -3.31 -0.31
N ASN A 48 11.73 -3.44 -1.60
CA ASN A 48 13.06 -3.76 -2.07
C ASN A 48 13.60 -2.61 -2.93
N TYR A 49 14.82 -2.15 -2.67
CA TYR A 49 15.39 -1.00 -3.35
C TYR A 49 15.53 -1.15 -4.87
N ARG A 50 15.65 -2.37 -5.39
CA ARG A 50 15.72 -2.64 -6.84
C ARG A 50 14.35 -2.86 -7.47
N LYS A 51 13.39 -3.40 -6.71
CA LYS A 51 12.10 -3.90 -7.24
C LYS A 51 10.88 -3.07 -6.82
N GLY A 52 11.05 -2.10 -5.92
CA GLY A 52 9.92 -1.38 -5.33
C GLY A 52 9.16 -2.23 -4.31
N VAL A 53 7.85 -2.03 -4.21
CA VAL A 53 6.97 -2.81 -3.33
C VAL A 53 6.82 -4.22 -3.89
N THR A 54 7.17 -5.22 -3.09
CA THR A 54 7.12 -6.64 -3.48
C THR A 54 5.97 -7.40 -2.84
N SER A 55 5.46 -6.90 -1.70
CA SER A 55 4.33 -7.46 -0.98
C SER A 55 3.75 -6.42 -0.03
N TRP A 56 2.51 -6.64 0.38
CA TRP A 56 1.79 -5.79 1.32
C TRP A 56 0.92 -6.66 2.22
N GLU A 57 0.71 -6.20 3.45
CA GLU A 57 -0.12 -6.87 4.45
C GLU A 57 -0.97 -5.83 5.18
N ALA A 58 -2.27 -6.08 5.31
CA ALA A 58 -3.15 -5.26 6.13
C ALA A 58 -2.86 -5.51 7.61
N ILE A 59 -2.62 -4.45 8.38
CA ILE A 59 -2.28 -4.52 9.80
C ILE A 59 -3.23 -3.65 10.63
N ASN A 60 -3.38 -4.01 11.90
CA ASN A 60 -4.07 -3.18 12.88
C ASN A 60 -3.16 -2.06 13.39
N LYS A 61 -3.74 -0.99 13.94
CA LYS A 61 -3.00 0.13 14.58
C LYS A 61 -1.95 -0.33 15.58
N SER A 62 -2.23 -1.39 16.34
CA SER A 62 -1.31 -1.96 17.34
C SER A 62 -0.07 -2.63 16.73
N GLY A 63 -0.12 -3.03 15.45
CA GLY A 63 1.02 -3.59 14.72
C GLY A 63 1.94 -2.53 14.10
N MET A 64 1.57 -1.25 14.20
CA MET A 64 2.32 -0.14 13.63
C MET A 64 3.44 0.33 14.56
N GLN A 65 4.57 0.72 13.99
CA GLN A 65 5.67 1.25 14.80
C GLN A 65 5.31 2.65 15.35
N PRO A 66 5.63 2.97 16.62
CA PRO A 66 5.17 4.20 17.26
C PRO A 66 5.53 5.47 16.49
N LYS A 67 6.73 5.50 15.89
CA LYS A 67 7.22 6.66 15.13
C LYS A 67 6.50 6.86 13.80
N ALA A 68 6.21 5.77 13.09
CA ALA A 68 5.42 5.83 11.86
C ALA A 68 3.96 6.24 12.16
N LEU A 69 3.38 5.74 13.25
CA LEU A 69 2.04 6.11 13.69
C LEU A 69 1.95 7.59 14.09
N TYR A 70 3.00 8.14 14.72
CA TYR A 70 3.04 9.55 15.10
C TYR A 70 3.00 10.47 13.87
N ASN A 71 3.83 10.21 12.88
CA ASN A 71 3.88 11.03 11.67
C ASN A 71 2.58 10.99 10.87
N LEU A 72 1.98 9.80 10.77
CA LEU A 72 0.73 9.62 10.03
C LEU A 72 -0.44 10.37 10.70
N LYS A 73 -0.46 10.43 12.04
CA LYS A 73 -1.43 11.26 12.77
C LYS A 73 -1.22 12.76 12.59
N MET A 74 0.02 13.21 12.45
CA MET A 74 0.30 14.64 12.21
C MET A 74 -0.24 15.06 10.84
N GLU A 75 -0.02 14.23 9.81
CA GLU A 75 -0.57 14.45 8.47
C GLU A 75 -2.10 14.41 8.41
N GLU A 76 -2.75 13.49 9.16
CA GLU A 76 -4.22 13.47 9.30
C GLU A 76 -4.77 14.75 9.98
N SER A 77 -3.99 15.38 10.88
CA SER A 77 -4.42 16.58 11.61
C SER A 77 -4.19 17.90 10.88
N GLU A 78 -3.24 17.95 9.93
CA GLU A 78 -2.97 19.14 9.13
C GLU A 78 -3.91 19.29 7.93
N ASN A 79 -4.60 18.21 7.55
CA ASN A 79 -5.53 18.17 6.42
C ASN A 79 -7.02 18.29 6.82
N ASN A 80 -7.32 18.70 8.07
CA ASN A 80 -8.68 18.89 8.59
C ASN A 80 -8.92 20.33 9.07
#